data_AF-A0A2G2W218-F1
#
_entry.id   AF-A0A2G2W218-F1
#
_cell.length_a   1.000
_cell.length_b   1.000
_cell.length_c   1.000
_cell.angle_alpha   90.00
_cell.angle_beta   90.00
_cell.angle_gamma   90.00
#
_symmetry.space_group_name_H-M   'P 1'
#
loop_
_entity.id
_entity.type
_entity.pdbx_description
1 polymer ?
#
loop_
_entity_poly.entity_id
_entity_poly.type
_entity_poly.pdbx_seq_one_letter_code
_entity_poly.pdbx_strand_id
1 'polypeptide(L)'
;MELTLKVYIYKEGKRPIFHQPHLRGIYSSEGWFMKLMEDSHQFVTRDPQKAHLFYPPYSARQLQRARYVPNSHNLKPLSMFLQNYMNMLAAKYPSGTEHMAQIIFLLLIIIGPCTLKDHEELSRNTITALCNADISEGIFVSGKNVSLPETTISNPRRPLRNLGGKRVSQRPILAFFAGNMHGPVGPKLLKYWNNKDESIRIYGPLPRRVSKVMSYSEHMKSSKYCLCPMGYEVNSPRIVEAIYYECVPFNEVLN
;
A
#
# COMPACT_ATOMS: atom_id res chain seq x y z
N MET A 1 -24.68 -0.14 -5.21
CA MET A 1 -23.57 0.82 -5.31
C MET A 1 -22.69 0.57 -6.54
N GLU A 2 -22.36 -0.69 -6.89
CA GLU A 2 -21.43 -1.02 -7.99
C GLU A 2 -21.92 -0.66 -9.41
N LEU A 3 -23.24 -0.53 -9.63
CA LEU A 3 -23.82 -0.11 -10.93
C LEU A 3 -24.02 1.42 -11.03
N THR A 4 -23.96 2.13 -9.90
CA THR A 4 -24.27 3.56 -9.83
C THR A 4 -23.02 4.41 -9.71
N LEU A 5 -21.97 3.93 -9.02
CA LEU A 5 -20.76 4.71 -8.81
C LEU A 5 -20.05 5.02 -10.13
N LYS A 6 -19.75 6.30 -10.34
CA LYS A 6 -18.98 6.81 -11.48
C LYS A 6 -17.82 7.67 -11.00
N VAL A 7 -16.65 7.39 -11.55
CA VAL A 7 -15.40 8.07 -11.22
C VAL A 7 -14.91 8.77 -12.48
N TYR A 8 -14.64 10.07 -12.39
CA TYR A 8 -13.94 10.79 -13.42
C TYR A 8 -12.45 10.81 -13.10
N ILE A 9 -11.63 10.38 -14.06
CA ILE A 9 -10.17 10.38 -13.92
C ILE A 9 -9.64 11.65 -14.57
N TYR A 10 -8.93 12.48 -13.80
CA TYR A 10 -8.27 13.67 -14.34
C TYR A 10 -7.24 13.27 -15.39
N LYS A 11 -7.14 14.05 -16.47
CA LYS A 11 -6.19 13.80 -17.57
C LYS A 11 -4.88 14.56 -17.38
N GLU A 12 -4.88 15.50 -16.45
CA GLU A 12 -3.79 16.41 -16.17
C GLU A 12 -2.69 15.70 -15.40
N GLY A 13 -1.45 16.03 -15.75
CA GLY A 13 -0.26 15.50 -15.09
C GLY A 13 0.74 14.98 -16.10
N LYS A 14 2.02 15.01 -15.74
CA LYS A 14 3.11 14.52 -16.58
C LYS A 14 3.60 13.15 -16.10
N ARG A 15 3.80 12.24 -17.04
CA ARG A 15 4.54 10.99 -16.79
C ARG A 15 5.98 11.32 -16.32
N PRO A 16 6.58 10.49 -15.45
CA PRO A 16 6.07 9.22 -14.95
C PRO A 16 5.22 9.32 -13.67
N ILE A 17 4.95 10.54 -13.17
CA ILE A 17 4.22 10.73 -11.90
C ILE A 17 2.75 10.37 -12.07
N PHE A 18 2.14 10.78 -13.18
CA PHE A 18 0.73 10.57 -13.48
C PHE A 18 0.52 9.57 -14.61
N HIS A 19 -0.60 8.84 -14.59
CA HIS A 19 -1.01 7.91 -15.65
C HIS A 19 0.08 6.88 -16.03
N GLN A 20 0.87 6.47 -15.05
CA GLN A 20 1.93 5.48 -15.23
C GLN A 20 2.05 4.60 -13.97
N PRO A 21 1.33 3.47 -13.93
CA PRO A 21 1.23 2.66 -12.72
C PRO A 21 2.54 1.95 -12.38
N HIS A 22 2.87 1.90 -11.08
CA HIS A 22 3.98 1.10 -10.56
C HIS A 22 3.49 -0.28 -10.09
N LEU A 23 3.63 -1.32 -10.91
CA LEU A 23 2.97 -2.62 -10.67
C LEU A 23 3.79 -3.64 -9.86
N ARG A 24 4.98 -3.28 -9.39
CA ARG A 24 5.94 -4.21 -8.76
C ARG A 24 6.37 -3.73 -7.37
N GLY A 25 6.65 -4.67 -6.49
CA GLY A 25 7.15 -4.39 -5.15
C GLY A 25 6.04 -4.00 -4.19
N ILE A 26 6.43 -3.39 -3.07
CA ILE A 26 5.55 -3.11 -1.93
C ILE A 26 4.53 -1.99 -2.22
N TYR A 27 4.90 -1.02 -3.08
CA TYR A 27 4.01 0.04 -3.57
C TYR A 27 3.03 -0.42 -4.67
N SER A 28 2.96 -1.72 -4.94
CA SER A 28 2.27 -2.20 -6.14
C SER A 28 0.76 -2.02 -6.10
N SER A 29 0.14 -2.02 -4.92
CA SER A 29 -1.31 -1.82 -4.78
C SER A 29 -1.77 -0.47 -5.37
N GLU A 30 -0.97 0.59 -5.27
CA GLU A 30 -1.27 1.88 -5.90
C GLU A 30 -1.28 1.79 -7.42
N GLY A 31 -0.24 1.18 -7.99
CA GLY A 31 -0.16 0.99 -9.43
C GLY A 31 -1.27 0.09 -9.96
N TRP A 32 -1.61 -0.99 -9.24
CA TRP A 32 -2.69 -1.89 -9.64
C TRP A 32 -4.05 -1.20 -9.58
N PHE A 33 -4.32 -0.42 -8.53
CA PHE A 33 -5.54 0.39 -8.46
C PHE A 33 -5.64 1.35 -9.64
N MET A 34 -4.59 2.14 -9.91
CA MET A 34 -4.57 3.08 -11.04
C MET A 34 -4.86 2.37 -12.36
N LYS A 35 -4.16 1.26 -12.62
CA LYS A 35 -4.35 0.47 -13.85
C LYS A 35 -5.78 -0.05 -13.98
N LEU A 36 -6.29 -0.71 -12.93
CA LEU A 36 -7.63 -1.31 -12.95
C LEU A 36 -8.73 -0.25 -13.05
N MET A 37 -8.54 0.91 -12.43
CA MET A 37 -9.46 2.03 -12.56
C MET A 37 -9.44 2.61 -13.97
N GLU A 38 -8.26 2.92 -14.53
CA GLU A 38 -8.16 3.48 -15.89
C GLU A 38 -8.71 2.52 -16.97
N ASP A 39 -8.54 1.22 -16.79
CA ASP A 39 -9.06 0.18 -17.70
C ASP A 39 -10.56 -0.15 -17.45
N SER A 40 -11.19 0.39 -16.40
CA SER A 40 -12.55 0.01 -16.01
C SER A 40 -13.64 0.69 -16.86
N HIS A 41 -14.45 -0.11 -17.54
CA HIS A 41 -15.67 0.36 -18.21
C HIS A 41 -16.87 0.53 -17.28
N GLN A 42 -16.84 -0.10 -16.10
CA GLN A 42 -17.95 -0.08 -15.15
C GLN A 42 -17.94 1.22 -14.32
N PHE A 43 -16.77 1.60 -13.81
CA PHE A 43 -16.65 2.72 -12.88
C PHE A 43 -16.28 4.04 -13.56
N VAL A 44 -15.53 4.03 -14.67
CA VAL A 44 -15.06 5.28 -15.27
C VAL A 44 -16.15 5.96 -16.10
N THR A 45 -16.27 7.28 -15.93
CA THR A 45 -17.04 8.15 -16.82
C THR A 45 -16.12 9.15 -17.50
N ARG A 46 -16.40 9.45 -18.77
CA ARG A 46 -15.77 10.56 -19.51
C ARG A 46 -16.48 11.89 -19.29
N ASP A 47 -17.72 11.83 -18.81
CA ASP A 47 -18.56 12.98 -18.52
C ASP A 47 -18.43 13.32 -17.02
N PRO A 48 -17.80 14.45 -16.67
CA PRO A 48 -17.61 14.85 -15.28
C PRO A 48 -18.94 15.18 -14.58
N GLN A 49 -20.01 15.53 -15.31
CA GLN A 49 -21.32 15.80 -14.69
C GLN A 49 -21.99 14.52 -14.17
N LYS A 50 -21.60 13.35 -14.70
CA LYS A 50 -22.07 12.04 -14.24
C LYS A 50 -21.19 11.45 -13.15
N ALA A 51 -20.08 12.10 -12.82
CA ALA A 51 -19.15 11.61 -11.81
C ALA A 51 -19.71 11.83 -10.40
N HIS A 52 -19.32 10.93 -9.51
CA HIS A 52 -19.55 11.03 -8.07
C HIS A 52 -18.23 11.29 -7.34
N LEU A 53 -17.13 10.75 -7.88
CA LEU A 53 -15.77 10.90 -7.35
C LEU A 53 -14.83 11.39 -8.46
N PHE A 54 -13.85 12.19 -8.07
CA PHE A 54 -12.77 12.62 -8.93
C PHE A 54 -11.46 11.97 -8.50
N TYR A 55 -10.82 11.25 -9.42
CA TYR A 55 -9.57 10.54 -9.17
C TYR A 55 -8.39 11.24 -9.87
N PRO A 56 -7.43 11.82 -9.12
CA PRO A 56 -6.14 12.23 -9.65
C PRO A 56 -5.18 11.02 -9.74
N PRO A 57 -4.80 10.58 -10.94
CA PRO A 57 -4.08 9.32 -11.14
C PRO A 57 -2.57 9.50 -11.01
N TYR A 58 -2.10 9.88 -9.83
CA TYR A 58 -0.67 9.98 -9.52
C TYR A 58 -0.16 8.73 -8.79
N SER A 59 1.14 8.47 -8.91
CA SER A 59 1.83 7.48 -8.08
C SER A 59 2.74 8.17 -7.08
N ALA A 60 2.46 7.96 -5.79
CA ALA A 60 3.31 8.38 -4.68
C ALA A 60 4.75 7.85 -4.85
N ARG A 61 4.91 6.61 -5.34
CA ARG A 61 6.24 6.04 -5.60
C ARG A 61 7.00 6.79 -6.71
N GLN A 62 6.31 7.14 -7.80
CA GLN A 62 6.93 7.88 -8.90
C GLN A 62 7.21 9.33 -8.51
N LEU A 63 6.32 9.96 -7.74
CA LEU A 63 6.52 11.27 -7.15
C LEU A 63 7.76 11.29 -6.24
N GLN A 64 7.87 10.30 -5.34
CA GLN A 64 9.05 10.13 -4.48
C GLN A 64 10.32 10.02 -5.32
N ARG A 65 10.35 9.16 -6.33
CA ARG A 65 11.53 8.98 -7.20
C ARG A 65 11.92 10.24 -7.97
N ALA A 66 10.93 11.04 -8.37
CA ALA A 66 11.17 12.24 -9.16
C ALA A 66 11.62 13.45 -8.32
N ARG A 67 11.21 13.53 -7.04
CA ARG A 67 11.32 14.77 -6.25
C ARG A 67 11.94 14.61 -4.87
N TYR A 68 11.99 13.41 -4.30
CA TYR A 68 12.57 13.21 -2.98
C TYR A 68 14.10 13.19 -3.06
N VAL A 69 14.74 13.99 -2.21
CA VAL A 69 16.20 13.99 -2.06
C VAL A 69 16.57 12.97 -0.97
N PRO A 70 17.34 11.91 -1.29
CA PRO A 70 17.78 10.92 -0.30
C PRO A 70 18.47 11.58 0.89
N ASN A 71 18.25 11.05 2.10
CA ASN A 71 18.80 11.54 3.37
C ASN A 71 18.43 12.97 3.78
N SER A 72 17.55 13.66 3.04
CA SER A 72 17.07 14.99 3.44
C SER A 72 16.07 14.95 4.60
N HIS A 73 15.39 13.80 4.79
CA HIS A 73 14.25 13.64 5.69
C HIS A 73 13.13 14.68 5.46
N ASN A 74 13.15 15.37 4.32
CA ASN A 74 12.27 16.48 4.02
C ASN A 74 11.23 16.05 2.97
N LEU A 75 9.99 15.88 3.43
CA LEU A 75 8.86 15.51 2.58
C LEU A 75 8.08 16.72 2.03
N LYS A 76 8.42 17.94 2.49
CA LYS A 76 7.75 19.18 2.08
C LYS A 76 7.71 19.40 0.56
N PRO A 77 8.79 19.11 -0.22
CA PRO A 77 8.74 19.25 -1.68
C PRO A 77 7.67 18.36 -2.34
N LEU A 78 7.38 17.19 -1.76
CA LEU A 78 6.38 16.26 -2.28
C LEU A 78 4.96 16.80 -1.99
N SER A 79 4.76 17.32 -0.78
CA SER A 79 3.52 18.00 -0.37
C SER A 79 3.21 19.20 -1.26
N MET A 80 4.17 20.12 -1.41
CA MET A 80 4.02 21.30 -2.27
C MET A 80 3.75 20.95 -3.74
N PHE A 81 4.35 19.87 -4.26
CA PHE A 81 4.08 19.42 -5.63
C PHE A 81 2.62 19.01 -5.81
N LEU A 82 2.08 18.21 -4.87
CA LEU A 82 0.68 17.78 -4.92
C LEU A 82 -0.26 18.95 -4.70
N GLN A 83 0.05 19.87 -3.78
CA GLN A 83 -0.73 21.08 -3.58
C GLN A 83 -0.84 21.90 -4.87
N ASN A 84 0.29 22.17 -5.54
CA ASN A 84 0.29 22.92 -6.78
C ASN A 84 -0.51 22.22 -7.89
N TYR A 85 -0.46 20.88 -7.93
CA TYR A 85 -1.27 20.10 -8.85
C TYR A 85 -2.77 20.23 -8.54
N MET A 86 -3.17 20.13 -7.28
CA MET A 86 -4.58 20.29 -6.87
C MET A 86 -5.09 21.71 -7.12
N ASN A 87 -4.27 22.74 -6.84
CA ASN A 87 -4.62 24.13 -7.13
C ASN A 87 -4.79 24.37 -8.64
N MET A 88 -3.91 23.77 -9.46
CA MET A 88 -4.06 23.81 -10.92
C MET A 88 -5.35 23.11 -11.38
N LEU A 89 -5.70 21.95 -10.80
CA LEU A 89 -6.97 21.29 -11.09
C LEU A 89 -8.17 22.16 -10.70
N ALA A 90 -8.16 22.74 -9.50
CA ALA A 90 -9.21 23.64 -9.04
C ALA A 90 -9.38 24.86 -9.94
N ALA A 91 -8.28 25.45 -10.42
CA ALA A 91 -8.31 26.56 -11.37
C ALA A 91 -8.82 26.16 -12.77
N LYS A 92 -8.46 24.95 -13.23
CA LYS A 92 -8.84 24.44 -14.56
C LYS A 92 -10.28 23.94 -14.62
N TYR A 93 -10.79 23.45 -13.50
CA TYR A 93 -12.16 23.00 -13.33
C TYR A 93 -12.87 23.91 -12.32
N PRO A 94 -13.08 25.22 -12.63
CA PRO A 94 -13.79 26.11 -11.73
C PRO A 94 -15.17 25.53 -11.46
N SER A 95 -15.52 25.43 -10.18
CA SER A 95 -16.80 24.93 -9.71
C SER A 95 -17.92 25.85 -10.17
N GLY A 96 -18.51 25.54 -11.33
CA GLY A 96 -19.81 26.08 -11.73
C GLY A 96 -20.90 25.37 -10.93
N THR A 97 -21.48 26.07 -9.95
CA THR A 97 -22.76 25.78 -9.27
C THR A 97 -22.90 24.39 -8.60
N GLU A 98 -22.80 24.39 -7.26
CA GLU A 98 -23.50 23.52 -6.30
C GLU A 98 -23.34 21.98 -6.34
N HIS A 99 -22.78 21.37 -7.39
CA HIS A 99 -22.66 19.90 -7.50
C HIS A 99 -21.23 19.37 -7.64
N MET A 100 -20.22 20.26 -7.63
CA MET A 100 -18.82 19.90 -7.95
C MET A 100 -17.85 19.99 -6.76
N ALA A 101 -18.36 20.11 -5.53
CA ALA A 101 -17.60 19.73 -4.33
C ALA A 101 -17.60 18.19 -4.17
N GLN A 102 -17.32 17.48 -5.26
CA GLN A 102 -17.31 16.03 -5.28
C GLN A 102 -16.01 15.54 -4.66
N ILE A 103 -16.15 14.46 -3.90
CA ILE A 103 -15.10 13.94 -3.06
C ILE A 103 -13.90 13.51 -3.93
N ILE A 104 -12.73 14.09 -3.63
CA ILE A 104 -11.48 13.70 -4.29
C ILE A 104 -11.05 12.36 -3.69
N PHE A 105 -10.72 11.38 -4.54
CA PHE A 105 -10.21 10.09 -4.07
C PHE A 105 -8.68 10.04 -4.21
N LEU A 106 -7.92 10.05 -3.12
CA LEU A 106 -6.46 9.89 -3.17
C LEU A 106 -6.05 8.51 -2.68
N LEU A 107 -5.13 7.87 -3.41
CA LEU A 107 -4.47 6.66 -2.94
C LEU A 107 -3.08 7.01 -2.42
N LEU A 108 -2.81 6.67 -1.17
CA LEU A 108 -1.68 7.18 -0.40
C LEU A 108 -1.04 6.05 0.42
N ILE A 109 -0.01 5.42 -0.14
CA ILE A 109 0.60 4.24 0.52
C ILE A 109 1.68 4.62 1.53
N ILE A 110 2.41 5.74 1.36
CA ILE A 110 3.48 6.14 2.31
C ILE A 110 3.54 7.64 2.60
N ILE A 111 3.20 8.51 1.64
CA ILE A 111 3.40 9.97 1.75
C ILE A 111 2.12 10.69 2.20
N GLY A 112 1.02 9.95 2.39
CA GLY A 112 -0.29 10.49 2.73
C GLY A 112 -0.34 11.38 3.96
N PRO A 113 0.31 10.99 5.07
CA PRO A 113 0.39 11.80 6.27
C PRO A 113 0.87 13.24 6.03
N CYS A 114 1.88 13.43 5.17
CA CYS A 114 2.55 14.72 5.00
C CYS A 114 1.89 15.63 3.97
N THR A 115 0.98 15.11 3.15
CA THR A 115 0.38 15.86 2.04
C THR A 115 -0.97 16.47 2.42
N LEU A 116 -1.69 15.84 3.36
CA LEU A 116 -3.00 16.31 3.81
C LEU A 116 -2.97 17.05 5.15
N LYS A 117 -1.97 16.78 6.02
CA LYS A 117 -1.83 17.47 7.30
C LYS A 117 -1.72 18.99 7.14
N ASP A 118 -1.06 19.46 6.09
CA ASP A 118 -0.80 20.88 5.87
C ASP A 118 -1.97 21.62 5.16
N HIS A 119 -3.04 20.92 4.78
CA HIS A 119 -4.10 21.45 3.91
C HIS A 119 -5.51 21.03 4.36
N GLU A 120 -6.14 21.85 5.21
CA GLU A 120 -7.47 21.55 5.79
C GLU A 120 -8.56 21.34 4.73
N GLU A 121 -8.61 22.16 3.68
CA GLU A 121 -9.65 22.05 2.64
C GLU A 121 -9.55 20.72 1.88
N LEU A 122 -8.34 20.32 1.51
CA LEU A 122 -8.10 19.02 0.87
C LEU A 122 -8.45 17.89 1.83
N SER A 123 -8.04 17.99 3.10
CA SER A 123 -8.37 16.98 4.10
C SER A 123 -9.89 16.80 4.27
N ARG A 124 -10.67 17.89 4.29
CA ARG A 124 -12.14 17.85 4.45
C ARG A 124 -12.86 17.26 3.25
N ASN A 125 -12.43 17.55 2.03
CA ASN A 125 -13.15 17.17 0.79
C ASN A 125 -12.59 15.90 0.10
N THR A 126 -11.63 15.21 0.71
CA THR A 126 -10.96 14.04 0.12
C THR A 126 -11.27 12.76 0.87
N ILE A 127 -11.66 11.68 0.18
CA ILE A 127 -11.55 10.31 0.68
C ILE A 127 -10.15 9.82 0.36
N THR A 128 -9.46 9.30 1.37
CA THR A 128 -8.15 8.70 1.17
C THR A 128 -8.19 7.19 1.34
N ALA A 129 -7.49 6.49 0.46
CA ALA A 129 -7.09 5.12 0.68
C ALA A 129 -5.67 5.10 1.26
N LEU A 130 -5.55 4.72 2.53
CA LEU A 130 -4.32 4.73 3.30
C LEU A 130 -3.87 3.31 3.62
N CYS A 131 -2.56 3.10 3.72
CA CYS A 131 -2.02 1.79 4.04
C CYS A 131 -2.24 1.40 5.52
N ASN A 132 -2.35 2.39 6.40
CA ASN A 132 -2.68 2.23 7.81
C ASN A 132 -4.06 2.82 8.12
N ALA A 133 -4.74 2.25 9.11
CA ALA A 133 -6.01 2.74 9.63
C ALA A 133 -5.82 3.45 10.98
N ASP A 134 -4.64 4.04 11.20
CA ASP A 134 -4.27 4.63 12.47
C ASP A 134 -4.96 5.99 12.68
N ILE A 135 -5.84 6.03 13.67
CA ILE A 135 -6.61 7.23 14.04
C ILE A 135 -5.82 8.19 14.93
N SER A 136 -4.72 7.75 15.57
CA SER A 136 -4.00 8.54 16.57
C SER A 136 -3.35 9.80 16.00
N GLU A 137 -2.93 9.74 14.74
CA GLU A 137 -2.28 10.83 14.02
C GLU A 137 -3.27 11.81 13.34
N GLY A 138 -4.58 11.57 13.47
CA GLY A 138 -5.64 12.42 12.90
C GLY A 138 -5.74 12.40 11.37
N ILE A 139 -4.98 11.54 10.69
CA ILE A 139 -4.97 11.42 9.21
C ILE A 139 -6.06 10.45 8.75
N PHE A 140 -6.26 9.35 9.48
CA PHE A 140 -7.32 8.39 9.18
C PHE A 140 -8.62 8.78 9.88
N VAL A 141 -9.67 9.08 9.10
CA VAL A 141 -11.01 9.37 9.61
C VAL A 141 -11.90 8.17 9.35
N SER A 142 -12.33 7.49 10.42
CA SER A 142 -13.25 6.35 10.33
C SER A 142 -14.57 6.75 9.66
N GLY A 143 -15.13 5.86 8.85
CA GLY A 143 -16.34 6.13 8.05
C GLY A 143 -16.13 7.00 6.82
N LYS A 144 -14.94 7.58 6.63
CA LYS A 144 -14.57 8.39 5.46
C LYS A 144 -13.41 7.79 4.68
N ASN A 145 -12.29 7.51 5.36
CA ASN A 145 -11.09 6.95 4.75
C ASN A 145 -11.18 5.42 4.66
N VAL A 146 -10.48 4.86 3.68
CA VAL A 146 -10.43 3.41 3.42
C VAL A 146 -9.03 2.92 3.73
N SER A 147 -8.91 1.77 4.39
CA SER A 147 -7.62 1.10 4.52
C SER A 147 -7.39 0.20 3.32
N LEU A 148 -6.27 0.43 2.61
CA LEU A 148 -5.81 -0.45 1.53
C LEU A 148 -4.51 -1.11 1.97
N PRO A 149 -4.51 -2.39 2.31
CA PRO A 149 -3.31 -3.04 2.83
C PRO A 149 -2.21 -3.11 1.76
N GLU A 150 -0.97 -3.03 2.22
CA GLU A 150 0.19 -3.08 1.33
C GLU A 150 0.37 -4.49 0.77
N THR A 151 0.68 -4.61 -0.52
CA THR A 151 0.88 -5.90 -1.18
C THR A 151 2.16 -5.92 -1.99
N THR A 152 2.92 -7.01 -1.87
CA THR A 152 4.15 -7.20 -2.63
C THR A 152 3.88 -8.01 -3.89
N ILE A 153 3.87 -7.35 -5.05
CA ILE A 153 3.80 -8.06 -6.33
C ILE A 153 5.21 -8.24 -6.91
N SER A 154 5.66 -9.50 -6.99
CA SER A 154 6.98 -9.84 -7.52
C SER A 154 7.03 -9.81 -9.06
N ASN A 155 5.99 -10.33 -9.72
CA ASN A 155 5.90 -10.40 -11.18
C ASN A 155 4.54 -9.85 -11.67
N PRO A 156 4.50 -8.64 -12.25
CA PRO A 156 3.27 -8.03 -12.73
C PRO A 156 2.53 -8.84 -13.81
N ARG A 157 3.24 -9.70 -14.57
CA ARG A 157 2.61 -10.55 -15.60
C ARG A 157 1.86 -11.74 -15.01
N ARG A 158 2.17 -12.12 -13.78
CA ARG A 158 1.56 -13.25 -13.06
C ARG A 158 1.34 -12.85 -11.59
N PRO A 159 0.47 -11.86 -11.31
CA PRO A 159 0.29 -11.32 -9.95
C PRO A 159 -0.18 -12.39 -8.97
N LEU A 160 -0.92 -13.40 -9.45
CA LEU A 160 -1.48 -14.48 -8.65
C LEU A 160 -0.59 -15.75 -8.59
N ARG A 161 0.64 -15.72 -9.13
CA ARG A 161 1.49 -16.91 -9.36
C ARG A 161 1.70 -17.79 -8.12
N ASN A 162 1.62 -17.21 -6.93
CA ASN A 162 1.90 -17.90 -5.67
C ASN A 162 0.70 -17.95 -4.73
N LEU A 163 -0.53 -17.61 -5.16
CA LEU A 163 -1.68 -17.74 -4.26
C LEU A 163 -1.90 -19.20 -3.80
N GLY A 164 -2.48 -19.33 -2.61
CA GLY A 164 -2.78 -20.60 -1.95
C GLY A 164 -1.62 -21.16 -1.13
N GLY A 165 -1.95 -22.05 -0.19
CA GLY A 165 -1.00 -22.71 0.69
C GLY A 165 -1.06 -24.24 0.58
N LYS A 166 -0.19 -24.92 1.32
CA LYS A 166 -0.30 -26.37 1.50
C LYS A 166 -1.40 -26.66 2.53
N ARG A 167 -1.98 -27.87 2.50
CA ARG A 167 -2.88 -28.32 3.57
C ARG A 167 -2.16 -28.31 4.91
N VAL A 168 -2.86 -28.05 6.02
CA VAL A 168 -2.24 -27.97 7.36
C VAL A 168 -1.41 -29.20 7.72
N SER A 169 -1.83 -30.40 7.30
CA SER A 169 -1.08 -31.65 7.51
C SER A 169 0.24 -31.75 6.73
N GLN A 170 0.42 -30.94 5.68
CA GLN A 170 1.60 -30.90 4.82
C GLN A 170 2.54 -29.73 5.16
N ARG A 171 2.32 -29.07 6.32
CA ARG A 171 3.11 -27.93 6.79
C ARG A 171 4.07 -28.38 7.90
N PRO A 172 5.33 -28.71 7.56
CA PRO A 172 6.31 -29.18 8.53
C PRO A 172 6.86 -28.06 9.43
N ILE A 173 6.72 -26.79 9.03
CA ILE A 173 7.22 -25.65 9.80
C ILE A 173 6.10 -25.17 10.72
N LEU A 174 6.38 -25.05 12.01
CA LEU A 174 5.46 -24.49 12.99
C LEU A 174 5.30 -22.98 12.74
N ALA A 175 6.40 -22.24 12.80
CA ALA A 175 6.39 -20.79 12.63
C ALA A 175 7.54 -20.31 11.74
N PHE A 176 7.29 -19.28 10.93
CA PHE A 176 8.27 -18.70 10.03
C PHE A 176 8.33 -17.17 10.10
N PHE A 177 9.55 -16.64 10.05
CA PHE A 177 9.85 -15.23 9.84
C PHE A 177 11.10 -15.07 8.98
N ALA A 178 11.06 -14.15 8.04
CA ALA A 178 12.27 -13.62 7.41
C ALA A 178 12.04 -12.16 7.01
N GLY A 179 13.00 -11.30 7.33
CA GLY A 179 12.92 -9.88 7.02
C GLY A 179 14.12 -9.10 7.56
N ASN A 180 14.26 -7.86 7.08
CA ASN A 180 15.22 -6.94 7.68
C ASN A 180 14.90 -6.71 9.16
N MET A 181 15.94 -6.51 9.96
CA MET A 181 15.87 -6.31 11.40
C MET A 181 15.50 -4.86 11.74
N HIS A 182 14.35 -4.43 11.23
CA HIS A 182 13.76 -3.12 11.51
C HIS A 182 12.76 -3.23 12.67
N GLY A 183 12.68 -2.19 13.50
CA GLY A 183 11.78 -2.15 14.67
C GLY A 183 12.30 -2.93 15.90
N PRO A 184 11.58 -2.85 17.03
CA PRO A 184 12.05 -3.39 18.32
C PRO A 184 11.87 -4.91 18.46
N VAL A 185 10.94 -5.52 17.71
CA VAL A 185 10.54 -6.93 17.89
C VAL A 185 11.40 -7.88 17.05
N GLY A 186 11.66 -7.56 15.78
CA GLY A 186 12.43 -8.41 14.86
C GLY A 186 13.80 -8.87 15.40
N PRO A 187 14.64 -7.95 15.92
CA PRO A 187 15.94 -8.31 16.51
C PRO A 187 15.81 -9.23 17.73
N LYS A 188 14.79 -9.01 18.57
CA LYS A 188 14.52 -9.87 19.74
C LYS A 188 14.10 -11.27 19.30
N LEU A 189 13.18 -11.38 18.35
CA LEU A 189 12.75 -12.66 17.77
C LEU A 189 13.95 -13.45 17.22
N LEU A 190 14.83 -12.81 16.44
CA LEU A 190 16.03 -13.47 15.93
C LEU A 190 16.94 -13.91 17.08
N LYS A 191 17.22 -13.03 18.04
CA LYS A 191 18.08 -13.38 19.19
C LYS A 191 17.54 -14.55 20.01
N TYR A 192 16.23 -14.61 20.22
CA TYR A 192 15.61 -15.62 21.08
C TYR A 192 15.30 -16.93 20.39
N TRP A 193 14.97 -16.96 19.10
CA TRP A 193 14.46 -18.16 18.43
C TRP A 193 15.38 -18.71 17.34
N ASN A 194 16.37 -17.94 16.88
CA ASN A 194 17.27 -18.41 15.84
C ASN A 194 18.01 -19.69 16.29
N ASN A 195 17.91 -20.73 15.47
CA ASN A 195 18.52 -22.05 15.70
C ASN A 195 18.16 -22.72 17.04
N LYS A 196 17.04 -22.36 17.68
CA LYS A 196 16.59 -22.99 18.93
C LYS A 196 15.68 -24.18 18.73
N ASP A 197 14.86 -24.16 17.69
CA ASP A 197 13.89 -25.21 17.38
C ASP A 197 13.84 -25.36 15.86
N GLU A 198 14.04 -26.58 15.35
CA GLU A 198 14.03 -26.87 13.91
C GLU A 198 12.67 -26.63 13.25
N SER A 199 11.58 -26.70 14.04
CA SER A 199 10.22 -26.41 13.60
C SER A 199 9.94 -24.91 13.49
N ILE A 200 10.77 -24.04 14.09
CA ILE A 200 10.63 -22.59 14.07
C ILE A 200 11.76 -21.97 13.23
N ARG A 201 11.41 -21.38 12.09
CA ARG A 201 12.37 -20.83 11.13
C ARG A 201 12.38 -19.30 11.16
N ILE A 202 13.30 -18.73 11.93
CA ILE A 202 13.47 -17.28 12.05
C ILE A 202 14.76 -16.85 11.37
N TYR A 203 14.66 -15.92 10.43
CA TYR A 203 15.79 -15.34 9.72
C TYR A 203 15.75 -13.82 9.78
N GLY A 204 16.92 -13.20 9.64
CA GLY A 204 17.03 -11.85 9.11
C GLY A 204 16.61 -11.79 7.65
N PRO A 205 17.35 -11.08 6.79
CA PRO A 205 17.24 -11.29 5.36
C PRO A 205 17.43 -12.78 5.05
N LEU A 206 16.47 -13.39 4.34
CA LEU A 206 16.52 -14.82 4.04
C LEU A 206 17.85 -15.14 3.32
N PRO A 207 18.73 -15.98 3.90
CA PRO A 207 20.05 -16.20 3.32
C PRO A 207 19.96 -16.81 1.91
N ARG A 208 20.82 -16.38 0.99
CA ARG A 208 20.83 -16.89 -0.39
C ARG A 208 20.96 -18.41 -0.49
N ARG A 209 21.68 -19.04 0.45
CA ARG A 209 21.83 -20.49 0.50
C ARG A 209 20.50 -21.18 0.83
N VAL A 210 19.76 -20.64 1.79
CA VAL A 210 18.44 -21.13 2.20
C VAL A 210 17.40 -20.89 1.10
N SER A 211 17.39 -19.69 0.51
CA SER A 211 16.41 -19.32 -0.53
C SER A 211 16.54 -20.12 -1.83
N LYS A 212 17.71 -20.71 -2.11
CA LYS A 212 17.93 -21.64 -3.22
C LYS A 212 17.26 -23.00 -3.00
N VAL A 213 17.16 -23.46 -1.75
CA VAL A 213 16.52 -24.74 -1.40
C VAL A 213 15.01 -24.57 -1.30
N MET A 214 14.57 -23.53 -0.61
CA MET A 214 13.16 -23.22 -0.42
C MET A 214 12.99 -21.70 -0.50
N SER A 215 12.17 -21.24 -1.44
CA SER A 215 11.90 -19.80 -1.60
C SER A 215 11.17 -19.21 -0.40
N TYR A 216 11.13 -17.88 -0.29
CA TYR A 216 10.38 -17.19 0.76
C TYR A 216 8.89 -17.58 0.77
N SER A 217 8.25 -17.60 -0.42
CA SER A 217 6.85 -18.03 -0.54
C SER A 217 6.67 -19.49 -0.16
N GLU A 218 7.60 -20.37 -0.53
CA GLU A 218 7.51 -21.78 -0.14
C GLU A 218 7.67 -22.00 1.37
N HIS A 219 8.50 -21.19 2.04
CA HIS A 219 8.57 -21.20 3.50
C HIS A 219 7.23 -20.83 4.11
N MET A 220 6.62 -19.72 3.68
CA MET A 220 5.30 -19.30 4.18
C MET A 220 4.23 -20.36 3.93
N LYS A 221 4.16 -20.92 2.70
CA LYS A 221 3.20 -21.98 2.34
C LYS A 221 3.37 -23.28 3.11
N SER A 222 4.59 -23.53 3.61
CA SER A 222 4.93 -24.73 4.39
C SER A 222 4.86 -24.49 5.90
N SER A 223 4.45 -23.29 6.33
CA SER A 223 4.38 -22.86 7.73
C SER A 223 2.94 -22.80 8.22
N LYS A 224 2.71 -23.22 9.46
CA LYS A 224 1.39 -23.08 10.11
C LYS A 224 1.14 -21.62 10.50
N TYR A 225 2.13 -20.99 11.10
CA TYR A 225 2.10 -19.60 11.55
C TYR A 225 3.16 -18.75 10.86
N CYS A 226 2.81 -17.53 10.47
CA CYS A 226 3.74 -16.56 9.88
C CYS A 226 3.82 -15.35 10.79
N LEU A 227 5.00 -15.14 11.38
CA LEU A 227 5.20 -14.03 12.30
C LEU A 227 5.26 -12.73 11.50
N CYS A 228 4.50 -11.74 11.95
CA CYS A 228 4.38 -10.43 11.31
C CYS A 228 4.72 -9.31 12.32
N PRO A 229 5.95 -9.29 12.86
CA PRO A 229 6.35 -8.25 13.81
C PRO A 229 6.34 -6.86 13.16
N MET A 230 5.93 -5.87 13.95
CA MET A 230 5.95 -4.46 13.57
C MET A 230 7.38 -3.98 13.26
N GLY A 231 7.53 -3.24 12.16
CA GLY A 231 8.79 -2.61 11.75
C GLY A 231 8.92 -1.19 12.28
N TYR A 232 9.68 -0.34 11.59
CA TYR A 232 9.64 1.12 11.80
C TYR A 232 8.32 1.73 11.33
N GLU A 233 7.73 1.14 10.30
CA GLU A 233 6.42 1.52 9.79
C GLU A 233 5.36 0.58 10.40
N VAL A 234 4.18 1.16 10.66
CA VAL A 234 3.02 0.45 11.24
C VAL A 234 2.51 -0.65 10.29
N ASN A 235 2.79 -0.54 8.99
CA ASN A 235 2.31 -1.47 7.99
C ASN A 235 3.46 -2.31 7.40
N SER A 236 3.18 -3.59 7.14
CA SER A 236 4.07 -4.49 6.44
C SER A 236 3.25 -5.36 5.50
N PRO A 237 3.71 -5.61 4.25
CA PRO A 237 2.97 -6.45 3.32
C PRO A 237 2.88 -7.92 3.80
N ARG A 238 3.65 -8.30 4.83
CA ARG A 238 3.72 -9.67 5.34
C ARG A 238 2.39 -10.21 5.83
N ILE A 239 1.52 -9.38 6.41
CA ILE A 239 0.19 -9.83 6.85
C ILE A 239 -0.62 -10.29 5.62
N VAL A 240 -0.59 -9.52 4.54
CA VAL A 240 -1.27 -9.89 3.30
C VAL A 240 -0.61 -11.10 2.65
N GLU A 241 0.72 -11.16 2.63
CA GLU A 241 1.45 -12.33 2.12
C GLU A 241 1.09 -13.61 2.89
N ALA A 242 1.01 -13.55 4.23
CA ALA A 242 0.60 -14.67 5.06
C ALA A 242 -0.81 -15.16 4.68
N ILE A 243 -1.77 -14.23 4.54
CA ILE A 243 -3.13 -14.55 4.09
C ILE A 243 -3.11 -15.21 2.69
N TYR A 244 -2.37 -14.64 1.74
CA TYR A 244 -2.26 -15.18 0.38
C TYR A 244 -1.64 -16.57 0.29
N TYR A 245 -0.74 -16.90 1.21
CA TYR A 245 -0.11 -18.22 1.32
C TYR A 245 -0.82 -19.14 2.31
N GLU A 246 -2.01 -18.74 2.77
CA GLU A 246 -2.86 -19.42 3.75
C GLU A 246 -2.14 -19.76 5.07
N CYS A 247 -1.11 -19.00 5.40
CA CYS A 247 -0.34 -19.10 6.64
C CYS A 247 -1.00 -18.21 7.70
N VAL A 248 -1.27 -18.72 8.90
CA VAL A 248 -1.98 -17.93 9.91
C VAL A 248 -1.08 -16.78 10.37
N PRO A 249 -1.45 -15.51 10.14
CA PRO A 249 -0.63 -14.38 10.56
C PRO A 249 -0.63 -14.27 12.08
N PHE A 250 0.55 -14.12 12.68
CA PHE A 250 0.71 -13.85 14.10
C PHE A 250 1.42 -12.50 14.28
N ASN A 251 0.68 -11.51 14.77
CA ASN A 251 1.21 -10.18 15.07
C ASN A 251 1.66 -10.15 16.53
N GLU A 252 2.96 -10.10 16.76
CA GLU A 252 3.50 -9.86 18.10
C GLU A 252 3.70 -8.35 18.28
N VAL A 253 2.83 -7.74 19.08
CA VAL A 253 2.99 -6.38 19.59
C VAL A 253 3.60 -6.51 20.98
N LEU A 254 4.92 -6.35 21.08
CA LEU A 254 5.56 -6.19 22.39
C LEU A 254 5.32 -4.74 22.81
N ASN A 255 4.38 -4.51 23.73
CA ASN A 255 4.28 -3.27 24.50
C ASN A 255 5.45 -3.16 25.48
#